data_AF-A0A3B0W656-F1
#
_entry.id   AF-A0A3B0W656-F1
#
_cell.length_a   1.000
_cell.length_b   1.000
_cell.length_c   1.000
_cell.angle_alpha   90.00
_cell.angle_beta   90.00
_cell.angle_gamma   90.00
#
_symmetry.space_group_name_H-M   'P 1'
#
loop_
_entity.id
_entity.type
_entity.pdbx_description
1 polymer ?
#
loop_
_entity_poly.entity_id
_entity_poly.type
_entity_poly.pdbx_seq_one_letter_code
_entity_poly.pdbx_strand_id
1 'polypeptide(L)'
;MNSLKAPQGDFTLNRFPLKKEKSGKKENLRAWDAADEYLLHHLSENKLLTENTSLLIVNDNFGGLAIALNQYHPVVMTDSYLATQAISLNLENNNISDASVNIINSLQSPEK
;
A
#
# COMPACT_ATOMS: atom_id res chain seq x y z
N MET A 1 -16.60 -4.06 -2.42
CA MET A 1 -15.13 -4.08 -2.36
C MET A 1 -14.63 -2.80 -3.01
N ASN A 2 -13.72 -2.08 -2.36
CA ASN A 2 -13.14 -0.84 -2.90
C ASN A 2 -11.87 -1.22 -3.68
N SER A 3 -11.84 -0.92 -4.98
CA SER A 3 -10.69 -1.22 -5.84
C SER A 3 -9.94 0.06 -6.19
N LEU A 4 -8.64 0.10 -5.90
CA LEU A 4 -7.71 1.08 -6.43
C LEU A 4 -7.39 0.69 -7.87
N LYS A 5 -7.58 1.60 -8.81
CA LYS A 5 -7.16 1.44 -10.21
C LYS A 5 -5.98 2.35 -10.45
N ALA A 6 -4.85 1.79 -10.86
CA ALA A 6 -3.62 2.54 -11.14
C ALA A 6 -2.93 1.95 -12.38
N PRO A 7 -1.95 2.65 -12.99
CA PRO A 7 -1.21 2.11 -14.12
C PRO A 7 -0.51 0.77 -13.85
N GLN A 8 -0.21 0.47 -12.59
CA GLN A 8 0.40 -0.76 -12.12
C GLN A 8 -0.58 -1.94 -12.04
N GLY A 9 -1.90 -1.67 -12.04
CA GLY A 9 -2.93 -2.70 -11.95
C GLY A 9 -4.19 -2.26 -11.20
N ASP A 10 -5.08 -3.23 -11.00
CA ASP A 10 -6.29 -3.10 -10.19
C ASP A 10 -6.10 -3.86 -8.87
N PHE A 11 -6.20 -3.16 -7.74
CA PHE A 11 -5.94 -3.71 -6.41
C PHE A 11 -7.16 -3.57 -5.50
N THR A 12 -7.55 -4.64 -4.83
CA THR A 12 -8.62 -4.60 -3.82
C THR A 12 -8.04 -4.20 -2.48
N LEU A 13 -8.37 -2.99 -2.00
CA LEU A 13 -7.81 -2.43 -0.77
C LEU A 13 -8.91 -2.11 0.24
N ASN A 14 -8.73 -2.61 1.46
CA ASN A 14 -9.64 -2.40 2.57
C ASN A 14 -8.96 -1.60 3.68
N ARG A 15 -9.75 -0.80 4.41
CA ARG A 15 -9.27 -0.12 5.61
C ARG A 15 -9.15 -1.12 6.76
N PHE A 16 -8.25 -0.82 7.70
CA PHE A 16 -8.10 -1.57 8.94
C PHE A 16 -8.40 -0.68 10.16
N PRO A 17 -9.05 -1.20 11.22
CA PRO A 17 -9.68 -2.52 11.31
C PRO A 17 -10.88 -2.64 10.37
N LEU A 18 -11.12 -3.85 9.86
CA LEU A 18 -12.31 -4.15 9.05
C LEU A 18 -13.56 -3.85 9.88
N LYS A 19 -14.31 -2.80 9.52
CA LYS A 19 -15.59 -2.54 10.17
C LYS A 19 -16.64 -3.49 9.61
N LYS A 20 -17.30 -4.24 10.49
CA LYS A 20 -18.57 -4.88 10.15
C LYS A 20 -19.58 -3.75 9.89
N GLU A 21 -20.33 -3.81 8.80
CA GLU A 21 -21.41 -2.86 8.48
C GLU A 21 -22.50 -2.90 9.56
N LYS A 22 -22.25 -2.25 10.71
CA LYS A 22 -23.15 -2.29 11.86
C LYS A 22 -24.27 -1.25 11.79
N SER A 23 -24.37 -0.45 10.72
CA SER A 23 -25.27 0.70 10.73
C SER A 23 -25.86 1.10 9.37
N GLY A 24 -25.85 0.23 8.35
CA GLY A 24 -26.45 0.52 7.03
C GLY A 24 -25.90 1.77 6.31
N LYS A 25 -24.83 2.37 6.84
CA LYS A 25 -24.20 3.59 6.35
C LYS A 25 -22.96 3.16 5.58
N LYS A 26 -22.96 3.39 4.27
CA LYS A 26 -21.81 3.11 3.41
C LYS A 26 -20.56 3.75 4.01
N GLU A 27 -19.49 2.97 4.08
CA GLU A 27 -18.20 3.48 4.51
C GLU A 27 -17.64 4.38 3.40
N ASN A 28 -17.73 5.70 3.59
CA ASN A 28 -17.24 6.68 2.60
C ASN A 28 -15.71 6.74 2.51
N LEU A 29 -15.01 6.14 3.49
CA LEU A 29 -13.56 6.18 3.55
C LEU A 29 -12.97 5.01 2.78
N ARG A 30 -12.03 5.32 1.89
CA ARG A 30 -11.23 4.33 1.16
C ARG A 30 -9.90 4.07 1.89
N ALA A 31 -9.22 3.03 1.47
CA ALA A 31 -7.89 2.66 1.98
C ALA A 31 -6.77 3.51 1.37
N TRP A 32 -7.06 4.27 0.32
CA TRP A 32 -6.14 5.18 -0.34
C TRP A 32 -6.84 6.53 -0.55
N ASP A 33 -6.06 7.56 -0.87
CA ASP A 33 -6.55 8.88 -1.24
C ASP A 33 -6.08 9.32 -2.64
N ALA A 34 -6.39 10.57 -3.00
CA ALA A 34 -6.02 11.10 -4.31
C ALA A 34 -4.50 11.34 -4.47
N ALA A 35 -3.76 11.48 -3.37
CA ALA A 35 -2.31 11.63 -3.42
C ALA A 35 -1.64 10.30 -3.80
N ASP A 36 -2.13 9.17 -3.27
CA ASP A 36 -1.68 7.85 -3.66
C ASP A 36 -1.89 7.60 -5.17
N GLU A 37 -3.10 7.88 -5.66
CA GLU A 37 -3.45 7.77 -7.09
C GLU A 37 -2.52 8.65 -7.95
N TYR A 38 -2.35 9.92 -7.55
CA TYR A 38 -1.50 10.85 -8.28
C TYR A 38 -0.03 10.39 -8.34
N LEU A 39 0.53 9.91 -7.24
CA LEU A 39 1.91 9.42 -7.20
C LEU A 39 2.11 8.22 -8.13
N LEU A 40 1.20 7.24 -8.09
CA LEU A 40 1.27 6.06 -8.94
C LEU A 40 1.20 6.40 -10.43
N HIS A 41 0.33 7.34 -10.80
CA HIS A 41 0.25 7.87 -12.16
C HIS A 41 1.54 8.59 -12.56
N HIS A 42 2.01 9.52 -11.72
CA HIS A 42 3.20 10.31 -12.00
C HIS A 42 4.45 9.44 -12.20
N LEU A 43 4.66 8.42 -11.34
CA LEU A 43 5.77 7.48 -11.45
C LEU A 43 5.74 6.69 -12.77
N SER A 44 4.54 6.27 -13.20
CA SER A 44 4.36 5.52 -14.45
C SER A 44 4.56 6.40 -15.69
N GLU A 45 3.93 7.57 -15.74
CA GLU A 45 3.99 8.48 -16.88
C GLU A 45 5.42 8.96 -17.16
N ASN A 46 6.17 9.23 -16.09
CA ASN A 46 7.54 9.74 -16.18
C ASN A 46 8.60 8.63 -16.18
N LYS A 47 8.19 7.35 -16.10
CA LYS A 47 9.08 6.16 -16.07
C LYS A 47 10.21 6.30 -15.04
N LEU A 48 9.86 6.73 -13.83
CA LEU A 48 10.82 7.09 -12.79
C LEU A 48 11.39 5.88 -12.03
N LEU A 49 10.73 4.72 -12.15
CA LEU A 49 11.16 3.48 -11.51
C LEU A 49 11.74 2.52 -12.55
N THR A 50 12.82 1.84 -12.16
CA THR A 50 13.49 0.80 -12.93
C THR A 50 13.59 -0.46 -12.08
N GLU A 51 13.94 -1.61 -12.67
CA GLU A 51 14.05 -2.88 -11.94
C GLU A 51 15.05 -2.83 -10.77
N ASN A 52 16.06 -1.94 -10.83
CA ASN A 52 17.09 -1.78 -9.79
C ASN A 52 16.80 -0.64 -8.80
N THR A 53 15.59 -0.07 -8.81
CA THR A 53 15.25 1.03 -7.92
C THR A 53 15.02 0.53 -6.49
N SER A 54 15.84 0.99 -5.55
CA SER A 54 15.57 0.83 -4.11
C SER A 54 14.49 1.83 -3.68
N LEU A 55 13.35 1.32 -3.20
CA LEU A 55 12.16 2.11 -2.91
C LEU A 55 11.84 2.08 -1.41
N LEU A 56 11.87 3.26 -0.78
CA LEU A 56 11.39 3.47 0.58
C LEU A 56 10.07 4.24 0.53
N ILE A 57 9.04 3.67 1.15
CA ILE A 57 7.73 4.30 1.31
C ILE A 57 7.54 4.58 2.80
N VAL A 58 7.16 5.82 3.14
CA VAL A 58 7.01 6.24 4.54
C VAL A 58 5.54 6.51 4.82
N ASN A 59 5.03 5.95 5.91
CA ASN A 59 3.66 6.16 6.41
C ASN A 59 2.55 5.77 5.40
N ASP A 60 2.72 4.64 4.72
CA ASP A 60 1.65 4.04 3.93
C ASP A 60 0.62 3.36 4.84
N ASN A 61 -0.48 4.05 5.12
CA ASN A 61 -1.43 3.65 6.17
C ASN A 61 -2.13 2.32 5.90
N PHE A 62 -2.39 1.97 4.64
CA PHE A 62 -3.13 0.75 4.28
C PHE A 62 -2.52 -0.01 3.08
N GLY A 63 -1.35 0.39 2.60
CA GLY A 63 -0.68 -0.23 1.46
C GLY A 63 -1.07 0.36 0.11
N GLY A 64 -1.59 1.60 0.07
CA GLY A 64 -2.03 2.24 -1.17
C GLY A 64 -0.93 2.31 -2.22
N LEU A 65 0.31 2.55 -1.79
CA LEU A 65 1.49 2.59 -2.65
C LEU A 65 2.23 1.26 -2.64
N ALA A 66 2.46 0.67 -1.46
CA ALA A 66 3.27 -0.54 -1.30
C ALA A 66 2.73 -1.73 -2.09
N ILE A 67 1.40 -1.87 -2.17
CA ILE A 67 0.75 -2.97 -2.88
C ILE A 67 0.83 -2.74 -4.39
N ALA A 68 0.58 -1.51 -4.85
CA ALA A 68 0.70 -1.18 -6.26
C ALA A 68 2.14 -1.27 -6.76
N LEU A 69 3.13 -1.03 -5.89
CA LEU A 69 4.55 -1.03 -6.22
C LEU A 69 5.27 -2.32 -5.77
N ASN A 70 4.54 -3.39 -5.42
CA ASN A 70 5.10 -4.63 -4.87
C ASN A 70 6.20 -5.27 -5.74
N GLN A 71 6.15 -5.09 -7.06
CA GLN A 71 7.16 -5.59 -8.00
C GLN A 71 8.58 -5.01 -7.76
N TYR A 72 8.68 -3.87 -7.07
CA TYR A 72 9.95 -3.23 -6.72
C TYR A 72 10.45 -3.61 -5.31
N HIS A 73 9.79 -4.55 -4.64
CA HIS A 73 10.13 -4.99 -3.28
C HIS A 73 10.33 -3.82 -2.29
N PRO A 74 9.35 -2.89 -2.16
CA PRO A 74 9.53 -1.69 -1.37
C PRO A 74 9.76 -2.01 0.11
N VAL A 75 10.57 -1.16 0.74
CA VAL A 75 10.62 -1.05 2.19
C VAL A 75 9.57 -0.04 2.63
N VAL A 76 8.68 -0.44 3.53
CA VAL A 76 7.70 0.46 4.16
C VAL A 76 8.14 0.77 5.57
N MET A 77 8.41 2.04 5.86
CA MET A 77 8.68 2.51 7.21
C MET A 77 7.43 3.12 7.83
N THR A 78 7.03 2.63 8.99
CA THR A 78 5.89 3.17 9.74
C THR A 78 6.06 2.97 11.25
N ASP A 79 5.51 3.86 12.06
CA ASP A 79 5.38 3.69 13.51
C ASP A 79 4.01 3.12 13.92
N SER A 80 3.15 2.82 12.94
CA SER A 80 1.79 2.34 13.15
C SER A 80 1.68 0.83 12.97
N TYR A 81 1.47 0.11 14.07
CA TYR A 81 1.16 -1.32 14.02
C TYR A 81 -0.11 -1.61 13.22
N LEU A 82 -1.10 -0.71 13.25
CA LEU A 82 -2.31 -0.84 12.44
C LEU A 82 -2.02 -0.76 10.95
N ALA A 83 -1.05 0.08 10.54
CA ALA A 83 -0.63 0.15 9.15
C ALA A 83 0.06 -1.14 8.71
N THR A 84 0.95 -1.69 9.54
CA THR A 84 1.57 -3.01 9.29
C THR A 84 0.51 -4.09 9.07
N GLN A 85 -0.49 -4.20 9.96
CA GLN A 85 -1.57 -5.18 9.83
C GLN A 85 -2.44 -4.93 8.59
N ALA A 86 -2.71 -3.66 8.25
CA ALA A 86 -3.47 -3.30 7.07
C ALA A 86 -2.77 -3.70 5.78
N ILE A 87 -1.46 -3.44 5.68
CA ILE A 87 -0.64 -3.78 4.52
C ILE A 87 -0.63 -5.30 4.33
N SER A 88 -0.30 -6.08 5.37
CA SER A 88 -0.30 -7.55 5.29
C SER A 88 -1.64 -8.11 4.83
N LEU A 89 -2.75 -7.63 5.41
CA LEU A 89 -4.08 -8.08 5.01
C LEU A 89 -4.41 -7.72 3.54
N ASN A 90 -3.99 -6.53 3.10
CA ASN A 90 -4.23 -6.14 1.72
C ASN A 90 -3.27 -6.82 0.72
N LEU A 91 -2.08 -7.26 1.13
CA LEU A 91 -1.24 -8.16 0.33
C LEU A 91 -1.95 -9.51 0.12
N GLU A 92 -2.45 -10.11 1.19
CA GLU A 92 -3.24 -11.35 1.15
C GLU A 92 -4.45 -11.20 0.23
N ASN A 93 -5.23 -10.11 0.37
CA ASN A 93 -6.41 -9.83 -0.47
C ASN A 93 -6.09 -9.76 -1.97
N ASN A 94 -4.85 -9.45 -2.35
CA ASN A 94 -4.41 -9.34 -3.74
C ASN A 94 -3.57 -10.55 -4.19
N ASN A 95 -3.47 -11.60 -3.37
CA ASN A 95 -2.61 -12.77 -3.61
C ASN A 95 -1.13 -12.41 -3.86
N ILE A 96 -0.66 -11.35 -3.19
CA ILE A 96 0.74 -10.92 -3.25
C ILE A 96 1.45 -11.53 -2.04
N SER A 97 2.67 -12.04 -2.25
CA SER A 97 3.49 -12.59 -1.17
C SER A 97 3.82 -11.51 -0.13
N ASP A 98 3.76 -11.87 1.15
CA ASP A 98 4.23 -10.98 2.23
C ASP A 98 5.72 -10.61 2.07
N ALA A 99 6.50 -11.47 1.40
CA ALA A 99 7.91 -11.18 1.10
C ALA A 99 8.11 -10.10 0.02
N SER A 100 7.06 -9.68 -0.68
CA SER A 100 7.13 -8.62 -1.68
C SER A 100 7.19 -7.23 -1.05
N VAL A 101 6.95 -7.07 0.24
CA VAL A 101 7.03 -5.78 0.94
C VAL A 101 7.73 -5.96 2.28
N ASN A 102 8.82 -5.24 2.50
CA ASN A 102 9.54 -5.27 3.78
C ASN A 102 9.02 -4.15 4.70
N ILE A 103 8.30 -4.48 5.76
CA ILE A 103 7.76 -3.47 6.69
C ILE A 103 8.70 -3.33 7.89
N ILE A 104 9.23 -2.13 8.11
CA ILE A 104 10.11 -1.78 9.23
C ILE A 104 9.48 -0.72 10.13
N ASN A 105 9.87 -0.73 11.40
CA ASN A 105 9.48 0.33 12.35
C ASN A 105 10.39 1.56 12.25
N SER A 106 9.98 2.67 12.86
CA SER A 106 10.72 3.95 12.85
C SER A 106 12.07 3.95 13.58
N LEU A 107 12.41 2.88 14.29
CA LEU A 107 13.70 2.69 14.96
C LEU A 107 14.66 1.78 14.18
N GLN A 108 14.21 1.21 13.05
CA GLN A 108 15.02 0.39 12.17
C GLN A 108 15.52 1.22 10.99
N SER A 109 16.71 0.88 10.49
CA SER A 109 17.23 1.45 9.24
C SER A 109 16.85 0.55 8.06
N PRO A 110 16.40 1.10 6.93
CA PRO A 110 16.23 0.31 5.72
C PRO A 110 17.61 -0.14 5.24
N GLU A 111 17.76 -1.45 5.02
CA GLU A 111 18.96 -2.00 4.41
C GLU A 111 18.99 -1.67 2.91
N LYS A 112 20.19 -1.51 2.36
CA LYS A 112 20.41 -1.16 0.95
C LYS A 112 20.25 -2.35 0.01
#